data_AF-A0A1G7LPH6-F1
#
_entry.id   AF-A0A1G7LPH6-F1
#
_cell.length_a   1.000
_cell.length_b   1.000
_cell.length_c   1.000
_cell.angle_alpha   90.00
_cell.angle_beta   90.00
_cell.angle_gamma   90.00
#
_symmetry.space_group_name_H-M   'P 1'
#
loop_
_entity.id
_entity.type
_entity.pdbx_description
1 polymer ?
#
loop_
_entity_poly.entity_id
_entity_poly.type
_entity_poly.pdbx_seq_one_letter_code
_entity_poly.pdbx_strand_id
1 'polypeptide(L)'
;MERQVRALANRDTQIGLYLNVLPDCTSGPLPTIRLVAAPAAGKVVVKSAKAKATNYKACLALEVPAYVAFYKAPPEFLGDDALTIEVKYQGGRTEIQKITVKVSAPGGQQKI
;
A
#
# COMPACT_ATOMS: atom_id res chain seq x y z
N MET A 1 -2.35 -7.83 10.99
CA MET A 1 -1.74 -6.51 11.26
C MET A 1 -2.80 -5.43 11.06
N GLU A 2 -2.81 -4.41 11.90
CA GLU A 2 -3.71 -3.26 11.77
C GLU A 2 -2.86 -1.99 11.58
N ARG A 3 -3.21 -1.15 10.61
CA ARG A 3 -2.52 0.13 10.36
C ARG A 3 -3.47 1.24 9.93
N GLN A 4 -3.04 2.47 10.14
CA GLN A 4 -3.79 3.66 9.77
C GLN A 4 -3.05 4.47 8.71
N VAL A 5 -3.79 5.01 7.75
CA VAL A 5 -3.26 5.89 6.69
C VAL A 5 -4.10 7.16 6.64
N ARG A 6 -3.48 8.30 6.36
CA ARG A 6 -4.18 9.56 6.10
C ARG A 6 -4.28 9.77 4.60
N ALA A 7 -5.45 10.18 4.14
CA ALA A 7 -5.73 10.44 2.73
C ALA A 7 -6.43 11.79 2.57
N LEU A 8 -6.26 12.38 1.38
CA LEU A 8 -7.07 13.53 0.97
C LEU A 8 -8.18 13.06 0.05
N ALA A 9 -9.38 13.63 0.21
CA ALA A 9 -10.50 13.37 -0.69
C ALA A 9 -10.09 13.67 -2.15
N ASN A 10 -10.55 12.84 -3.09
CA ASN A 10 -10.21 12.91 -4.51
C ASN A 10 -8.70 12.84 -4.86
N ARG A 11 -7.85 12.30 -3.98
CA ARG A 11 -6.42 12.04 -4.30
C ARG A 11 -6.05 10.58 -4.12
N ASP A 12 -5.22 10.09 -5.04
CA ASP A 12 -4.57 8.79 -4.89
C ASP A 12 -3.62 8.83 -3.70
N THR A 13 -3.85 7.93 -2.75
CA THR A 13 -3.04 7.77 -1.55
C THR A 13 -2.40 6.39 -1.57
N GLN A 14 -1.06 6.32 -1.51
CA GLN A 14 -0.37 5.04 -1.39
C GLN A 14 -0.67 4.43 -0.02
N ILE A 15 -1.29 3.26 -0.02
CA ILE A 15 -1.65 2.52 1.21
C ILE A 15 -0.80 1.27 1.42
N GLY A 16 0.08 0.93 0.47
CA GLY A 16 1.04 -0.17 0.59
C GLY A 16 1.98 -0.31 -0.60
N LEU A 17 3.17 -0.83 -0.33
CA LEU A 17 4.18 -1.23 -1.30
C LEU A 17 4.57 -2.68 -1.01
N TYR A 18 4.45 -3.54 -2.01
CA TYR A 18 4.71 -4.97 -1.89
C TYR A 18 5.78 -5.39 -2.88
N LEU A 19 6.87 -5.91 -2.35
CA LEU A 19 8.05 -6.33 -3.10
C LEU A 19 8.67 -7.52 -2.38
N ASN A 20 9.55 -8.24 -3.08
CA ASN A 20 10.27 -9.37 -2.53
C ASN A 20 11.74 -9.27 -2.94
N VAL A 21 12.62 -9.02 -1.96
CA VAL A 21 14.06 -8.87 -2.18
C VAL A 21 14.75 -10.01 -1.47
N LEU A 22 15.48 -10.81 -2.24
CA LEU A 22 16.25 -11.94 -1.75
C LEU A 22 17.55 -11.47 -1.07
N PRO A 23 18.21 -12.32 -0.26
CA PRO A 23 19.46 -11.96 0.41
C PRO A 23 20.60 -11.55 -0.52
N ASP A 24 20.58 -12.02 -1.77
CA ASP A 24 21.52 -11.67 -2.84
C ASP A 24 21.15 -10.38 -3.59
N CYS A 25 20.19 -9.60 -3.07
CA CYS A 25 19.67 -8.36 -3.64
C CYS A 25 18.91 -8.50 -4.97
N THR A 26 18.60 -9.74 -5.40
CA THR A 26 17.75 -9.97 -6.57
C THR A 26 16.26 -9.91 -6.20
N SER A 27 15.41 -9.78 -7.22
CA SER A 27 13.96 -9.86 -7.02
C SER A 27 13.52 -11.31 -6.89
N GLY A 28 12.91 -11.63 -5.76
CA GLY A 28 12.10 -12.85 -5.65
C GLY A 28 10.75 -12.67 -6.36
N PRO A 29 9.91 -13.72 -6.43
CA PRO A 29 8.57 -13.60 -6.99
C PRO A 29 7.72 -12.63 -6.18
N LEU A 30 6.94 -11.80 -6.87
CA LEU A 30 6.03 -10.85 -6.23
C LEU A 30 4.94 -11.57 -5.44
N PRO A 31 4.49 -11.01 -4.32
CA PRO A 31 3.36 -11.56 -3.59
C PRO A 31 2.06 -11.39 -4.36
N THR A 32 1.10 -12.29 -4.12
CA THR A 32 -0.27 -12.13 -4.58
C THR A 32 -1.03 -11.25 -3.57
N ILE A 33 -1.75 -10.25 -4.07
CA ILE A 33 -2.54 -9.34 -3.25
C ILE A 33 -4.02 -9.58 -3.57
N ARG A 34 -4.82 -9.78 -2.52
CA ARG A 34 -6.27 -9.94 -2.64
C ARG A 34 -6.96 -8.92 -1.74
N LEU A 35 -7.97 -8.23 -2.28
CA LEU A 35 -8.90 -7.44 -1.47
C LEU A 35 -9.89 -8.38 -0.80
N VAL A 36 -9.81 -8.48 0.53
CA VAL A 36 -10.68 -9.35 1.35
C VAL A 36 -11.95 -8.61 1.74
N ALA A 37 -11.81 -7.35 2.16
CA ALA A 37 -12.92 -6.45 2.43
C ALA A 37 -12.66 -5.13 1.72
N ALA A 38 -13.59 -4.73 0.86
CA ALA A 38 -13.52 -3.45 0.16
C ALA A 38 -13.84 -2.28 1.10
N PRO A 39 -13.26 -1.09 0.87
CA PRO A 39 -13.72 0.12 1.51
C PRO A 39 -15.19 0.41 1.19
N ALA A 40 -15.88 1.08 2.11
CA ALA A 40 -17.28 1.42 1.94
C ALA A 40 -17.47 2.62 0.98
N ALA A 41 -16.52 3.57 0.97
CA ALA A 41 -16.63 4.79 0.18
C ALA A 41 -15.59 4.87 -0.95
N GLY A 42 -14.33 4.57 -0.65
CA GLY A 42 -13.25 4.70 -1.61
C GLY A 42 -13.13 3.56 -2.61
N LYS A 43 -12.09 3.63 -3.43
CA LYS A 43 -11.67 2.56 -4.35
C LYS A 43 -10.22 2.21 -4.12
N VAL A 44 -9.90 0.94 -4.29
CA VAL A 44 -8.53 0.42 -4.19
C VAL A 44 -8.08 -0.07 -5.56
N VAL A 45 -6.91 0.38 -6.00
CA VAL A 45 -6.28 -0.09 -7.23
C VAL A 45 -4.85 -0.54 -6.93
N VAL A 46 -4.46 -1.68 -7.49
CA VAL A 46 -3.09 -2.19 -7.41
C VAL A 46 -2.43 -1.98 -8.76
N LYS A 47 -1.26 -1.34 -8.76
CA LYS A 47 -0.48 -1.05 -9.96
C LYS A 47 0.90 -1.68 -9.86
N SER A 48 1.42 -2.18 -10.98
CA SER A 48 2.82 -2.59 -11.10
C SER A 48 3.73 -1.36 -11.14
N ALA A 49 4.87 -1.44 -10.46
CA ALA A 49 5.89 -0.41 -10.44
C ALA A 49 7.30 -1.03 -10.33
N LYS A 50 8.33 -0.17 -10.42
CA LYS A 50 9.70 -0.50 -10.03
C LYS A 50 10.05 0.28 -8.77
N ALA A 51 10.44 -0.43 -7.72
CA ALA A 51 10.97 0.19 -6.51
C ALA A 51 12.47 0.41 -6.68
N LYS A 52 12.92 1.64 -6.43
CA LYS A 52 14.33 2.00 -6.40
C LYS A 52 14.72 2.48 -5.00
N ALA A 53 15.80 1.95 -4.47
CA ALA A 53 16.35 2.38 -3.19
C ALA A 53 17.87 2.24 -3.17
N THR A 54 18.55 3.15 -2.48
CA THR A 54 19.96 3.01 -2.14
C THR A 54 20.09 2.58 -0.69
N ASN A 55 21.08 1.74 -0.39
CA ASN A 55 21.35 1.24 0.97
C ASN A 55 20.13 0.57 1.65
N TYR A 56 19.36 -0.20 0.89
CA TYR A 56 18.24 -0.98 1.44
C TYR A 56 18.76 -2.30 2.01
N LYS A 57 18.75 -2.44 3.34
CA LYS A 57 19.43 -3.55 4.05
C LYS A 57 20.91 -3.60 3.66
N ALA A 58 21.39 -4.73 3.13
CA ALA A 58 22.75 -4.91 2.62
C ALA A 58 22.90 -4.54 1.13
N CYS A 59 21.84 -4.09 0.47
CA CYS A 59 21.83 -3.81 -0.97
C CYS A 59 22.18 -2.34 -1.24
N LEU A 60 23.33 -2.10 -1.89
CA LEU A 60 23.82 -0.76 -2.22
C LEU A 60 22.89 -0.01 -3.19
N ALA A 61 22.45 -0.68 -4.26
CA ALA A 61 21.53 -0.15 -5.26
C ALA A 61 20.48 -1.21 -5.62
N LEU A 62 19.26 -0.99 -5.18
CA LEU A 62 18.12 -1.87 -5.43
C LEU A 62 17.27 -1.30 -6.57
N GLU A 63 17.00 -2.12 -7.59
CA GLU A 63 15.94 -1.89 -8.56
C GLU A 63 15.16 -3.20 -8.77
N VAL A 64 13.96 -3.29 -8.19
CA VAL A 64 13.12 -4.50 -8.25
C VAL A 64 11.68 -4.17 -8.61
N PRO A 65 10.96 -5.09 -9.29
CA PRO A 65 9.52 -4.93 -9.48
C PRO A 65 8.79 -4.88 -8.13
N ALA A 66 7.66 -4.19 -8.11
CA ALA A 66 6.80 -4.06 -6.94
C ALA A 66 5.33 -3.88 -7.36
N TYR A 67 4.43 -4.15 -6.43
CA TYR A 67 3.04 -3.70 -6.50
C TYR A 67 2.80 -2.56 -5.53
N VAL A 68 2.11 -1.52 -5.99
CA VAL A 68 1.69 -0.38 -5.18
C VAL A 68 0.17 -0.38 -5.10
N ALA A 69 -0.36 -0.41 -3.88
CA ALA A 69 -1.79 -0.26 -3.64
C ALA A 69 -2.11 1.21 -3.38
N PHE A 70 -3.06 1.75 -4.15
CA PHE A 70 -3.57 3.10 -3.99
C PHE A 70 -5.03 3.06 -3.54
N TYR A 71 -5.36 3.93 -2.61
CA TYR A 71 -6.74 4.26 -2.22
C TYR A 71 -7.11 5.63 -2.79
N LYS A 72 -8.35 5.76 -3.25
CA LYS A 72 -8.93 7.07 -3.61
C LYS A 72 -10.36 7.17 -3.11
N ALA A 73 -10.61 8.13 -2.23
CA ALA A 73 -11.95 8.52 -1.81
C ALA A 73 -12.64 9.40 -2.88
N PRO A 74 -13.97 9.35 -3.01
CA PRO A 74 -14.70 10.34 -3.78
C PRO A 74 -14.58 11.74 -3.14
N PRO A 75 -14.73 12.83 -3.92
CA PRO A 75 -14.53 14.21 -3.43
C PRO A 75 -15.34 14.61 -2.19
N GLU A 76 -16.54 14.06 -2.05
CA GLU A 76 -17.53 14.37 -1.02
C GLU A 76 -17.34 13.58 0.28
N PHE A 77 -16.53 12.52 0.26
CA PHE A 77 -16.34 11.66 1.42
C PHE A 77 -15.24 12.19 2.35
N LEU A 78 -15.59 12.34 3.63
CA LEU A 78 -14.71 12.69 4.73
C LEU A 78 -14.97 11.76 5.91
N GLY A 79 -13.92 11.49 6.71
CA GLY A 79 -14.00 10.59 7.85
C GLY A 79 -13.20 9.31 7.64
N ASP A 80 -13.54 8.27 8.40
CA ASP A 80 -12.80 7.02 8.42
C ASP A 80 -13.43 6.00 7.46
N ASP A 81 -12.59 5.42 6.59
CA ASP A 81 -12.91 4.27 5.75
C ASP A 81 -12.06 3.07 6.19
N ALA A 82 -12.43 1.86 5.82
CA ALA A 82 -11.70 0.66 6.21
C ALA A 82 -11.67 -0.38 5.09
N LEU A 83 -10.49 -0.93 4.83
CA LEU A 83 -10.31 -2.03 3.91
C LEU A 83 -9.47 -3.15 4.54
N THR A 84 -9.61 -4.37 4.03
CA THR A 84 -8.74 -5.48 4.41
C THR A 84 -8.13 -6.10 3.17
N ILE A 85 -6.81 -6.25 3.18
CA ILE A 85 -6.08 -6.95 2.13
C ILE A 85 -5.37 -8.17 2.71
N GLU A 86 -5.33 -9.23 1.91
CA GLU A 86 -4.51 -10.41 2.13
C GLU A 86 -3.31 -10.34 1.19
N VAL A 87 -2.12 -10.57 1.73
CA VAL A 87 -0.87 -10.63 0.98
C VAL A 87 -0.27 -12.01 1.18
N LYS A 88 -0.10 -12.75 0.07
CA LYS A 88 0.49 -14.10 0.07
C LYS A 88 1.88 -14.03 -0.54
N TYR A 89 2.89 -14.32 0.27
CA TYR A 89 4.27 -14.45 -0.15
C TYR A 89 4.59 -15.89 -0.53
N GLN A 90 5.59 -16.07 -1.39
CA GLN A 90 6.18 -17.38 -1.64
C GLN A 90 6.73 -17.95 -0.32
N GLY A 91 6.64 -19.28 -0.15
CA GLY A 91 7.01 -19.94 1.10
C GLY A 91 5.89 -20.00 2.15
N GLY A 92 4.63 -19.73 1.76
CA GLY A 92 3.45 -19.99 2.59
C GLY A 92 3.08 -18.89 3.59
N ARG A 93 3.92 -17.84 3.71
CA ARG A 93 3.61 -16.70 4.58
C ARG A 93 2.42 -15.92 4.01
N THR A 94 1.34 -15.87 4.78
CA THR A 94 0.15 -15.06 4.49
C THR A 94 0.02 -13.95 5.52
N GLU A 95 -0.28 -12.74 5.08
CA GLU A 95 -0.46 -11.58 5.94
C GLU A 95 -1.80 -10.90 5.67
N ILE A 96 -2.64 -10.81 6.70
CA ILE A 96 -3.89 -10.06 6.64
C ILE A 96 -3.65 -8.67 7.23
N GLN A 97 -3.87 -7.64 6.42
CA GLN A 97 -3.69 -6.24 6.79
C GLN A 97 -5.06 -5.55 6.80
N LYS A 98 -5.52 -5.15 7.97
CA LYS A 98 -6.67 -4.25 8.13
C LYS A 98 -6.15 -2.81 8.12
N ILE A 99 -6.69 -2.00 7.22
CA ILE A 99 -6.23 -0.64 6.99
C ILE A 99 -7.40 0.31 7.21
N THR A 100 -7.27 1.20 8.19
CA THR A 100 -8.17 2.33 8.36
C THR A 100 -7.60 3.52 7.60
N VAL A 101 -8.41 4.16 6.76
CA VAL A 101 -8.03 5.35 5.99
C VAL A 101 -8.80 6.55 6.54
N LYS A 102 -8.07 7.53 7.08
CA LYS A 102 -8.63 8.79 7.57
C LYS A 102 -8.63 9.81 6.44
N VAL A 103 -9.81 10.14 5.93
CA VAL A 103 -9.99 11.04 4.78
C VAL A 103 -10.33 12.45 5.25
N SER A 104 -9.53 13.42 4.80
CA SER A 104 -9.75 14.85 5.06
C SER A 104 -9.83 15.66 3.76
N ALA A 105 -10.40 16.85 3.84
CA ALA A 105 -10.52 17.74 2.70
C ALA A 105 -9.14 18.21 2.18
N PRO A 106 -8.97 18.41 0.86
CA PRO A 106 -7.79 19.05 0.31
C PRO A 106 -7.64 20.46 0.90
N GLY A 107 -6.48 20.78 1.49
CA GLY A 107 -6.26 22.06 2.19
C GLY A 107 -6.46 22.01 3.71
N GLY A 108 -6.87 20.86 4.26
CA GLY A 108 -6.68 20.55 5.69
C GLY A 108 -5.19 20.40 5.99
N GLN A 109 -4.53 21.53 6.22
CA GLN A 109 -3.10 21.65 6.40
C GLN A 109 -2.62 20.73 7.54
N GLN A 110 -1.71 19.82 7.19
CA GLN A 110 -0.97 19.01 8.12
C GLN A 110 0.07 19.92 8.78
N LYS A 111 -0.23 20.43 9.98
CA LYS A 111 0.82 20.99 10.85
C LYS A 111 1.75 19.84 11.25
N ILE A 112 3.01 20.01 10.93
CA ILE A 112 4.15 19.21 11.39
C ILE A 112 4.50 19.70 12.80
#